data_AF-X0U462-F1
#
_entry.id   AF-X0U462-F1
#
_cell.length_a   1.000
_cell.length_b   1.000
_cell.length_c   1.000
_cell.angle_alpha   90.00
_cell.angle_beta   90.00
_cell.angle_gamma   90.00
#
_symmetry.space_group_name_H-M   'P 1'
#
loop_
_entity.id
_entity.type
_entity.pdbx_description
1 polymer ?
#
loop_
_entity_poly.entity_id
_entity_poly.type
_entity_poly.pdbx_seq_one_letter_code
_entity_poly.pdbx_strand_id
1 'polypeptide(L)'
;DIMRFYWGTENQILYQQDTEGDENYKLYRLNTLSKEIICLTDFENSNTSIIDFYAKDPAEIIIGLNKRDPELSDVYRLNILTGELRMVEQNPGYVRSWMVDNDGVVRIAYAGDVLYRKDEKSEFKKLIDNQGEDDTFTIKFFTPDNKNVYAYSSVGRDKIAIVEYDLDANKEIKLLFEDPVYDAFGDDERDYFEYSTSKQKLIYALYTAEKRTLHFFDEDFKNIHNRLKEKIGNYEIQFTSISDDFNSFIFYTSSDRNEGTYYLYD
;
A
#
# COMPACT_ATOMS: atom_id res chain seq x y z
N ASP A 1 8.85 -6.32 19.74
CA ASP A 1 7.62 -6.83 19.11
C ASP A 1 7.81 -6.86 17.59
N ILE A 2 7.23 -7.83 16.87
CA ILE A 2 7.23 -7.84 15.39
C ILE A 2 5.90 -7.29 14.92
N MET A 3 5.95 -6.12 14.28
CA MET A 3 4.73 -5.44 13.84
C MET A 3 4.21 -6.00 12.51
N ARG A 4 5.10 -6.17 11.52
CA ARG A 4 4.77 -6.62 10.17
C ARG A 4 5.92 -7.40 9.55
N PHE A 5 5.62 -8.28 8.60
CA PHE A 5 6.60 -8.96 7.77
C PHE A 5 6.16 -8.98 6.31
N TYR A 6 7.13 -9.12 5.41
CA TYR A 6 6.96 -9.07 3.96
C TYR A 6 7.94 -10.03 3.29
N TRP A 7 7.56 -10.56 2.13
CA TRP A 7 8.53 -11.17 1.23
C TRP A 7 9.31 -10.06 0.52
N GLY A 8 10.63 -10.05 0.65
CA GLY A 8 11.50 -9.15 -0.12
C GLY A 8 11.94 -9.79 -1.44
N THR A 9 12.42 -11.03 -1.36
CA THR A 9 12.65 -11.91 -2.53
C THR A 9 12.28 -13.34 -2.12
N GLU A 10 12.43 -14.31 -3.03
CA GLU A 10 12.15 -15.74 -2.79
C GLU A 10 12.73 -16.28 -1.47
N ASN A 11 13.93 -15.82 -1.08
CA ASN A 11 14.63 -16.32 0.10
C ASN A 11 14.86 -15.27 1.19
N GLN A 12 14.24 -14.10 1.08
CA GLN A 12 14.40 -13.01 2.05
C GLN A 12 13.05 -12.59 2.61
N ILE A 13 12.88 -12.73 3.92
CA ILE A 13 11.77 -12.13 4.66
C ILE A 13 12.26 -10.82 5.24
N LEU A 14 11.53 -9.74 5.00
CA LEU A 14 11.71 -8.49 5.71
C LEU A 14 10.72 -8.42 6.85
N TYR A 15 11.13 -7.88 7.99
CA TYR A 15 10.20 -7.64 9.09
C TYR A 15 10.60 -6.40 9.90
N GLN A 16 9.59 -5.69 10.37
CA GLN A 16 9.75 -4.53 11.24
C GLN A 16 9.64 -4.98 12.70
N GLN A 17 10.68 -4.70 13.48
CA GLN A 17 10.74 -5.09 14.88
C GLN A 17 11.08 -3.89 15.76
N ASP A 18 10.32 -3.76 16.84
CA ASP A 18 10.66 -2.95 18.02
C ASP A 18 11.52 -3.79 18.97
N THR A 19 12.65 -3.26 19.40
CA THR A 19 13.61 -3.92 20.28
C THR A 19 13.37 -3.68 21.77
N GLU A 20 12.76 -2.57 22.19
CA GLU A 20 12.70 -2.15 23.60
C GLU A 20 11.36 -1.53 24.06
N GLY A 21 10.32 -1.57 23.23
CA GLY A 21 9.04 -0.95 23.53
C GLY A 21 9.06 0.57 23.34
N ASP A 22 10.02 1.08 22.56
CA ASP A 22 10.19 2.51 22.27
C ASP A 22 9.46 2.94 20.99
N GLU A 23 8.75 2.00 20.34
CA GLU A 23 8.03 2.18 19.08
C GLU A 23 8.94 2.63 17.91
N ASN A 24 10.27 2.50 18.05
CA ASN A 24 11.23 2.72 16.99
C ASN A 24 11.45 1.43 16.20
N TYR A 25 10.58 1.21 15.21
CA TYR A 25 10.66 0.02 14.37
C TYR A 25 11.88 0.05 13.46
N LYS A 26 12.76 -0.94 13.61
CA LYS A 26 13.87 -1.18 12.70
C LYS A 26 13.48 -2.26 11.69
N LEU A 27 14.03 -2.15 10.48
CA LEU A 27 13.84 -3.14 9.42
C LEU A 27 14.94 -4.20 9.50
N TYR A 28 14.51 -5.45 9.59
CA TYR A 28 15.37 -6.62 9.58
C TYR A 28 15.12 -7.44 8.33
N ARG A 29 16.14 -8.20 7.93
CA ARG A 29 16.09 -9.22 6.90
C ARG A 29 16.45 -10.56 7.50
N LEU A 30 15.61 -11.56 7.26
CA LEU A 30 15.88 -12.97 7.51
C LEU A 30 16.09 -13.69 6.17
N ASN A 31 17.25 -14.30 6.00
CA ASN A 31 17.49 -15.25 4.91
C ASN A 31 16.89 -16.62 5.30
N THR A 32 15.90 -17.09 4.55
CA THR A 32 15.13 -18.30 4.92
C THR A 32 15.94 -19.60 4.78
N LEU A 33 16.99 -19.60 3.96
CA LEU A 33 17.87 -20.76 3.74
C LEU A 33 18.96 -20.86 4.81
N SER A 34 19.74 -19.79 4.97
CA SER A 34 20.87 -19.76 5.92
C SER A 34 20.45 -19.47 7.36
N LYS A 35 19.23 -18.94 7.56
CA LYS A 35 18.71 -18.41 8.84
C LYS A 35 19.47 -17.19 9.37
N GLU A 36 20.30 -16.57 8.54
CA GLU A 36 20.96 -15.31 8.88
C GLU A 36 19.92 -14.20 9.05
N ILE A 37 20.08 -13.41 10.12
CA ILE A 37 19.30 -12.22 10.40
C ILE A 37 20.22 -11.00 10.41
N ILE A 38 19.88 -9.97 9.63
CA ILE A 38 20.58 -8.70 9.58
C ILE A 38 19.60 -7.56 9.84
N CYS A 39 19.96 -6.62 10.72
CA CYS A 39 19.26 -5.34 10.84
C CYS A 39 19.76 -4.41 9.72
N LEU A 40 18.88 -4.06 8.78
CA LEU A 40 19.22 -3.22 7.63
C LEU A 40 19.22 -1.73 7.99
N THR A 41 18.52 -1.34 9.05
CA THR A 41 18.38 0.05 9.50
C THR A 41 18.76 0.19 10.96
N ASP A 42 19.97 -0.27 11.31
CA ASP A 42 20.49 -0.18 12.67
C ASP A 42 21.05 1.21 12.98
N PHE A 43 20.17 2.20 13.00
CA PHE A 43 20.49 3.56 13.44
C PHE A 43 19.83 3.84 14.78
N GLU A 44 20.55 4.55 15.65
CA GLU A 44 20.08 4.93 16.98
C GLU A 44 18.89 5.89 16.89
N ASN A 45 17.87 5.70 17.75
CA ASN A 45 16.67 6.54 17.83
C ASN A 45 15.99 6.76 16.46
N SER A 46 15.95 5.72 15.64
CA SER A 46 15.38 5.78 14.29
C SER A 46 14.23 4.80 14.10
N ASN A 47 13.23 5.25 13.36
CA ASN A 47 12.09 4.51 12.89
C ASN A 47 12.17 4.37 11.37
N THR A 48 11.87 3.17 10.88
CA THR A 48 11.82 2.84 9.47
C THR A 48 10.40 2.48 9.07
N SER A 49 9.89 3.11 8.01
CA SER A 49 8.66 2.72 7.32
C SER A 49 8.95 2.22 5.91
N ILE A 50 8.16 1.27 5.42
CA ILE A 50 8.22 0.87 4.00
C ILE A 50 7.30 1.80 3.23
N ILE A 51 7.83 2.47 2.21
CA ILE A 51 7.05 3.31 1.28
C ILE A 51 6.60 2.48 0.09
N ASP A 52 7.50 1.71 -0.52
CA ASP A 52 7.20 0.92 -1.71
C ASP A 52 8.18 -0.24 -1.92
N PHE A 53 7.69 -1.35 -2.49
CA PHE A 53 8.51 -2.44 -3.00
C PHE A 53 8.78 -2.19 -4.48
N TYR A 54 10.03 -1.95 -4.85
CA TYR A 54 10.34 -1.51 -6.21
C TYR A 54 10.21 -2.66 -7.20
N ALA A 55 9.09 -2.70 -7.93
CA ALA A 55 8.72 -3.83 -8.78
C ALA A 55 9.75 -4.17 -9.89
N LYS A 56 10.62 -3.23 -10.27
CA LYS A 56 11.65 -3.46 -11.30
C LYS A 56 12.93 -4.09 -10.77
N ASP A 57 13.18 -4.01 -9.47
CA ASP A 57 14.31 -4.68 -8.83
C ASP A 57 13.89 -5.16 -7.43
N PRO A 58 13.56 -6.46 -7.27
CA PRO A 58 13.17 -7.04 -5.98
C PRO A 58 14.24 -6.91 -4.88
N ALA A 59 15.50 -6.62 -5.24
CA ALA A 59 16.54 -6.36 -4.26
C ALA A 59 16.50 -4.92 -3.72
N GLU A 60 15.76 -4.00 -4.34
CA GLU A 60 15.61 -2.63 -3.88
C GLU A 60 14.21 -2.37 -3.32
N ILE A 61 14.15 -1.66 -2.20
CA ILE A 61 12.91 -1.11 -1.66
C ILE A 61 13.08 0.38 -1.39
N ILE A 62 11.96 1.09 -1.29
CA ILE A 62 11.92 2.50 -0.92
C ILE A 62 11.37 2.60 0.49
N ILE A 63 12.12 3.25 1.37
CA ILE A 63 11.79 3.37 2.79
C ILE A 63 11.78 4.82 3.24
N GLY A 64 10.93 5.11 4.22
CA GLY A 64 11.03 6.30 5.04
C GLY A 64 11.95 6.01 6.23
N LEU A 65 12.90 6.90 6.50
CA LEU A 65 13.85 6.74 7.59
C LEU A 65 14.21 8.10 8.20
N ASN A 66 14.05 8.22 9.52
CA ASN A 66 14.28 9.46 10.27
C ASN A 66 15.68 9.53 10.95
N LYS A 67 16.69 8.86 10.37
CA LYS A 67 18.04 8.80 10.96
C LYS A 67 18.78 10.16 11.03
N ARG A 68 18.36 11.13 10.22
CA ARG A 68 18.97 12.48 10.17
C ARG A 68 18.39 13.38 11.26
N ASP A 69 17.08 13.30 11.44
CA ASP A 69 16.29 14.07 12.37
C ASP A 69 15.09 13.19 12.79
N PRO A 70 14.94 12.86 14.08
CA PRO A 70 13.88 11.97 14.56
C PRO A 70 12.46 12.43 14.19
N GLU A 71 12.25 13.72 13.96
CA GLU A 71 10.94 14.28 13.59
C GLU A 71 10.66 14.15 12.08
N LEU A 72 11.68 13.86 11.26
CA LEU A 72 11.59 13.94 9.80
C LEU A 72 11.95 12.62 9.12
N SER A 73 10.97 11.99 8.50
CA SER A 73 11.18 10.81 7.65
C SER A 73 11.65 11.24 6.25
N ASP A 74 12.95 11.10 5.98
CA ASP A 74 13.54 11.25 4.66
C ASP A 74 13.32 9.95 3.85
N VAL A 75 13.36 10.03 2.51
CA VAL A 75 13.18 8.87 1.63
C VAL A 75 14.52 8.30 1.21
N TYR A 76 14.67 6.99 1.32
CA TYR A 76 15.86 6.25 0.88
C TYR A 76 15.49 5.08 -0.01
N ARG A 77 16.40 4.76 -0.94
CA ARG A 77 16.49 3.43 -1.56
C ARG A 77 17.40 2.55 -0.72
N LEU A 78 16.93 1.36 -0.42
CA LEU A 78 17.66 0.35 0.35
C LEU A 78 17.76 -0.92 -0.49
N ASN A 79 18.99 -1.36 -0.76
CA ASN A 79 19.23 -2.69 -1.29
C ASN A 79 19.17 -3.71 -0.15
N ILE A 80 18.18 -4.59 -0.15
CA ILE A 80 17.94 -5.53 0.93
C ILE A 80 18.97 -6.67 0.96
N LEU A 81 19.73 -6.90 -0.12
CA LEU A 81 20.75 -7.95 -0.16
C LEU A 81 22.10 -7.44 0.37
N THR A 82 22.48 -6.21 0.04
CA THR A 82 23.78 -5.63 0.41
C THR A 82 23.72 -4.73 1.62
N GLY A 83 22.54 -4.19 1.97
CA GLY A 83 22.38 -3.14 2.96
C GLY A 83 22.78 -1.75 2.45
N GLU A 84 23.06 -1.60 1.16
CA GLU A 84 23.37 -0.29 0.57
C GLU A 84 22.16 0.64 0.70
N LEU A 85 22.38 1.82 1.26
CA LEU A 85 21.34 2.79 1.59
C LEU A 85 21.66 4.15 0.97
N ARG A 86 20.78 4.64 0.09
CA ARG A 86 20.96 5.91 -0.65
C ARG A 86 19.75 6.82 -0.45
N MET A 87 19.97 8.04 0.05
CA MET A 87 18.91 9.05 0.14
C MET A 87 18.46 9.45 -1.27
N VAL A 88 17.15 9.55 -1.47
CA VAL A 88 16.56 9.99 -2.75
C VAL A 88 15.69 11.23 -2.59
N GLU A 89 15.11 11.46 -1.41
CA GLU A 89 14.40 12.70 -1.12
C GLU A 89 14.63 13.11 0.33
N GLN A 90 14.97 14.37 0.54
CA GLN A 90 15.14 14.90 1.89
C GLN A 90 13.84 15.60 2.31
N ASN A 91 13.36 15.27 3.50
CA ASN A 91 12.18 15.92 4.04
C ASN A 91 12.47 17.39 4.37
N PRO A 92 11.71 18.33 3.78
CA PRO A 92 11.92 19.76 3.97
C PRO A 92 11.45 20.27 5.34
N GLY A 93 10.83 19.41 6.17
CA GLY A 93 10.45 19.75 7.54
C GLY A 93 8.95 19.60 7.85
N TYR A 94 8.12 19.33 6.83
CA TYR A 94 6.66 19.37 6.98
C TYR A 94 5.93 18.22 6.29
N VAL A 95 6.66 17.33 5.60
CA VAL A 95 6.06 16.16 4.92
C VAL A 95 5.93 15.01 5.93
N ARG A 96 4.74 14.42 6.02
CA ARG A 96 4.42 13.32 6.94
C ARG A 96 4.63 11.96 6.29
N SER A 97 4.28 11.84 5.02
CA SER A 97 4.48 10.61 4.24
C SER A 97 4.64 10.91 2.76
N TRP A 98 5.17 9.92 2.04
CA TRP A 98 5.53 10.02 0.64
C TRP A 98 4.87 8.89 -0.16
N MET A 99 4.67 9.11 -1.44
CA MET A 99 4.33 8.05 -2.38
C MET A 99 5.12 8.22 -3.67
N VAL A 100 5.50 7.07 -4.21
CA VAL A 100 6.26 6.94 -5.45
C VAL A 100 5.38 6.47 -6.59
N ASP A 101 5.81 6.69 -7.82
CA ASP A 101 5.18 6.09 -8.99
C ASP A 101 5.73 4.70 -9.30
N ASN A 102 5.23 4.07 -10.39
CA ASN A 102 5.65 2.74 -10.80
C ASN A 102 7.15 2.64 -11.19
N ASP A 103 7.85 3.78 -11.30
CA ASP A 103 9.29 3.86 -11.57
C ASP A 103 10.11 4.13 -10.28
N GLY A 104 9.43 4.20 -9.12
CA GLY A 104 10.03 4.49 -7.83
C GLY A 104 10.49 5.95 -7.71
N VAL A 105 9.89 6.86 -8.49
CA VAL A 105 10.12 8.30 -8.37
C VAL A 105 9.15 8.86 -7.35
N VAL A 106 9.65 9.56 -6.33
CA VAL A 106 8.79 10.25 -5.35
C VAL A 106 8.02 11.35 -6.07
N ARG A 107 6.69 11.23 -6.15
CA ARG A 107 5.85 12.18 -6.88
C ARG A 107 4.73 12.78 -6.05
N ILE A 108 4.39 12.18 -4.92
CA ILE A 108 3.37 12.65 -3.99
C ILE A 108 3.99 12.85 -2.60
N ALA A 109 3.65 13.97 -1.97
CA ALA A 109 4.01 14.27 -0.59
C ALA A 109 2.76 14.67 0.20
N TYR A 110 2.54 14.05 1.35
CA TYR A 110 1.44 14.36 2.25
C TYR A 110 1.94 15.28 3.36
N ALA A 111 1.47 16.52 3.38
CA ALA A 111 2.02 17.63 4.17
C ALA A 111 0.93 18.46 4.88
N GLY A 112 -0.17 17.80 5.27
CA GLY A 112 -1.43 18.47 5.58
C GLY A 112 -2.28 18.61 4.31
N ASP A 113 -1.68 19.15 3.24
CA ASP A 113 -2.19 19.07 1.87
C ASP A 113 -1.61 17.86 1.11
N VAL A 114 -2.20 17.55 -0.05
CA VAL A 114 -1.58 16.63 -1.02
C VAL A 114 -0.77 17.47 -2.00
N LEU A 115 0.53 17.23 -2.04
CA LEU A 115 1.44 17.87 -2.99
C LEU A 115 1.85 16.88 -4.08
N TYR A 116 2.00 17.39 -5.30
CA TYR A 116 2.35 16.63 -6.49
C TYR A 116 3.52 17.28 -7.24
N ARG A 117 4.40 16.46 -7.80
CA ARG A 117 5.35 16.85 -8.84
C ARG A 117 5.36 15.88 -10.01
N LYS A 118 5.61 16.41 -11.21
CA LYS A 118 5.60 15.63 -12.46
C LYS A 118 6.75 14.63 -12.56
N ASP A 119 7.92 15.01 -12.06
CA ASP A 119 9.14 14.22 -12.09
C ASP A 119 10.07 14.67 -10.95
N GLU A 120 11.19 13.95 -10.76
CA GLU A 120 12.18 14.21 -9.69
C GLU A 120 12.81 15.62 -9.76
N LYS A 121 12.79 16.27 -10.93
CA LYS A 121 13.40 17.60 -11.13
C LYS A 121 12.40 18.73 -10.91
N SER A 122 11.12 18.41 -10.86
CA SER A 122 10.05 19.37 -10.70
C SER A 122 9.85 19.71 -9.22
N GLU A 123 9.50 20.95 -8.93
CA GLU A 123 9.08 21.34 -7.58
C GLU A 123 7.69 20.77 -7.26
N PHE A 124 7.47 20.44 -5.98
CA PHE A 124 6.17 20.07 -5.47
C PHE A 124 5.21 21.26 -5.53
N LYS A 125 4.00 21.01 -6.02
CA LYS A 125 2.90 21.97 -6.06
C LYS A 125 1.70 21.38 -5.33
N LYS A 126 0.87 22.23 -4.74
CA LYS A 126 -0.39 21.80 -4.14
C LYS A 126 -1.30 21.20 -5.21
N LEU A 127 -1.76 19.98 -4.97
CA LEU A 127 -2.74 19.27 -5.78
C LEU A 127 -4.14 19.42 -5.16
N ILE A 128 -4.26 18.99 -3.89
CA ILE A 128 -5.50 19.02 -3.12
C ILE A 128 -5.26 19.78 -1.82
N ASP A 129 -6.21 20.65 -1.49
CA ASP A 129 -6.28 21.35 -0.21
C ASP A 129 -7.11 20.53 0.77
N ASN A 130 -6.46 19.92 1.76
CA ASN A 130 -7.13 19.04 2.73
C ASN A 130 -7.38 19.76 4.06
N GLN A 131 -7.23 21.09 4.11
CA GLN A 131 -7.35 21.88 5.33
C GLN A 131 -8.75 22.50 5.53
N GLY A 132 -9.71 22.29 4.62
CA GLY A 132 -10.93 23.10 4.56
C GLY A 132 -12.26 22.39 4.32
N GLU A 133 -12.31 21.11 4.00
CA GLU A 133 -13.57 20.41 3.66
C GLU A 133 -13.68 19.06 4.38
N ASP A 134 -14.92 18.62 4.65
CA ASP A 134 -15.22 17.26 5.11
C ASP A 134 -14.92 16.20 4.02
N ASP A 135 -14.45 16.64 2.84
CA ASP A 135 -14.15 15.81 1.70
C ASP A 135 -12.82 15.05 1.88
N THR A 136 -12.86 13.75 1.62
CA THR A 136 -11.69 12.86 1.68
C THR A 136 -11.14 12.65 0.28
N PHE A 137 -9.85 12.93 0.09
CA PHE A 137 -9.11 12.55 -1.11
C PHE A 137 -7.80 11.85 -0.74
N THR A 138 -7.63 10.61 -1.19
CA THR A 138 -6.41 9.82 -0.90
C THR A 138 -5.99 9.05 -2.14
N ILE A 139 -4.78 9.36 -2.62
CA ILE A 139 -4.16 8.65 -3.74
C ILE A 139 -3.68 7.29 -3.26
N LYS A 140 -3.96 6.23 -4.04
CA LYS A 140 -3.52 4.87 -3.72
C LYS A 140 -2.51 4.31 -4.71
N PHE A 141 -2.73 4.49 -6.01
CA PHE A 141 -1.81 3.95 -7.03
C PHE A 141 -1.68 4.90 -8.22
N PHE A 142 -0.54 4.84 -8.89
CA PHE A 142 -0.40 5.42 -10.23
C PHE A 142 -0.97 4.49 -11.29
N THR A 143 -1.57 5.05 -12.34
CA THR A 143 -1.94 4.28 -13.52
C THR A 143 -0.71 3.64 -14.17
N PRO A 144 -0.85 2.54 -14.94
CA PRO A 144 0.29 1.83 -15.53
C PRO A 144 1.25 2.71 -16.35
N ASP A 145 0.75 3.82 -16.90
CA ASP A 145 1.50 4.78 -17.70
C ASP A 145 2.03 5.99 -16.90
N ASN A 146 1.88 5.99 -15.57
CA ASN A 146 2.31 7.03 -14.64
C ASN A 146 1.72 8.44 -14.93
N LYS A 147 0.63 8.55 -15.71
CA LYS A 147 0.01 9.85 -16.01
C LYS A 147 -1.03 10.27 -14.99
N ASN A 148 -1.87 9.33 -14.58
CA ASN A 148 -3.00 9.55 -13.69
C ASN A 148 -2.81 8.73 -12.42
N VAL A 149 -3.76 8.86 -11.50
CA VAL A 149 -3.81 8.04 -10.28
C VAL A 149 -5.19 7.45 -10.06
N TYR A 150 -5.21 6.31 -9.39
CA TYR A 150 -6.40 5.77 -8.75
C TYR A 150 -6.46 6.28 -7.30
N ALA A 151 -7.60 6.82 -6.91
CA ALA A 151 -7.78 7.47 -5.62
C ALA A 151 -9.15 7.15 -5.01
N TYR A 152 -9.20 7.25 -3.68
CA TYR A 152 -10.46 7.48 -2.96
C TYR A 152 -10.81 8.95 -3.02
N SER A 153 -12.09 9.25 -3.30
CA SER A 153 -12.59 10.62 -3.36
C SER A 153 -14.05 10.71 -2.95
N SER A 154 -14.36 11.58 -1.98
CA SER A 154 -15.73 12.04 -1.71
C SER A 154 -16.02 13.42 -2.31
N VAL A 155 -15.14 13.96 -3.16
CA VAL A 155 -15.29 15.33 -3.69
C VAL A 155 -16.59 15.47 -4.47
N GLY A 156 -17.46 16.35 -3.98
CA GLY A 156 -18.76 16.64 -4.61
C GLY A 156 -19.79 15.51 -4.48
N ARG A 157 -19.64 14.61 -3.50
CA ARG A 157 -20.55 13.48 -3.26
C ARG A 157 -20.60 13.11 -1.77
N ASP A 158 -21.68 12.44 -1.37
CA ASP A 158 -21.89 12.01 0.03
C ASP A 158 -21.18 10.69 0.37
N LYS A 159 -20.71 9.94 -0.62
CA LYS A 159 -20.07 8.62 -0.43
C LYS A 159 -18.66 8.64 -1.00
N ILE A 160 -17.71 8.02 -0.31
CA ILE A 160 -16.37 7.81 -0.86
C ILE A 160 -16.49 6.89 -2.08
N ALA A 161 -15.95 7.34 -3.20
CA ALA A 161 -15.86 6.58 -4.44
C ALA A 161 -14.41 6.27 -4.79
N ILE A 162 -14.20 5.28 -5.66
CA ILE A 162 -12.93 5.01 -6.32
C ILE A 162 -12.96 5.69 -7.68
N VAL A 163 -11.96 6.52 -7.95
CA VAL A 163 -11.88 7.34 -9.16
C VAL A 163 -10.52 7.23 -9.82
N GLU A 164 -10.49 7.47 -11.13
CA GLU A 164 -9.27 7.84 -11.85
C GLU A 164 -9.19 9.37 -11.91
N TYR A 165 -8.05 9.91 -11.49
CA TYR A 165 -7.79 11.34 -11.35
C TYR A 165 -6.61 11.76 -12.22
N ASP A 166 -6.81 12.82 -13.01
CA ASP A 166 -5.77 13.43 -13.84
C ASP A 166 -4.99 14.46 -13.02
N LEU A 167 -3.72 14.15 -12.75
CA LEU A 167 -2.83 14.96 -11.92
C LEU A 167 -2.44 16.29 -12.59
N ASP A 168 -2.32 16.30 -13.92
CA ASP A 168 -1.89 17.49 -14.67
C ASP A 168 -3.10 18.43 -14.88
N ALA A 169 -4.30 17.89 -15.09
CA ALA A 169 -5.54 18.66 -15.23
C ALA A 169 -6.24 18.99 -13.90
N ASN A 170 -5.78 18.39 -12.80
CA ASN A 170 -6.34 18.51 -11.44
C ASN A 170 -7.85 18.26 -11.39
N LYS A 171 -8.29 17.11 -11.91
CA LYS A 171 -9.70 16.72 -11.91
C LYS A 171 -9.90 15.22 -11.95
N GLU A 172 -11.03 14.77 -11.42
CA GLU A 172 -11.54 13.43 -11.70
C GLU A 172 -11.88 13.29 -13.18
N ILE A 173 -11.47 12.18 -13.78
CA ILE A 173 -11.73 11.87 -15.20
C ILE A 173 -12.57 10.62 -15.38
N LYS A 174 -12.67 9.76 -14.35
CA LYS A 174 -13.49 8.55 -14.40
C LYS A 174 -13.93 8.11 -13.01
N LEU A 175 -15.22 7.83 -12.86
CA LEU A 175 -15.77 7.09 -11.72
C LEU A 175 -15.55 5.59 -11.97
N LEU A 176 -14.78 4.93 -11.11
CA LEU A 176 -14.47 3.50 -11.25
C LEU A 176 -15.45 2.65 -10.43
N PHE A 177 -15.74 3.08 -9.20
CA PHE A 177 -16.72 2.41 -8.34
C PHE A 177 -17.29 3.39 -7.32
N GLU A 178 -18.59 3.31 -7.11
CA GLU A 178 -19.34 3.98 -6.06
C GLU A 178 -20.47 3.06 -5.64
N ASP A 179 -20.70 2.94 -4.33
CA ASP A 179 -21.87 2.25 -3.78
C ASP A 179 -22.93 3.30 -3.40
N PRO A 180 -24.21 3.08 -3.72
CA PRO A 180 -25.27 4.08 -3.48
C PRO A 180 -25.58 4.30 -1.99
N VAL A 181 -25.12 3.42 -1.10
CA VAL A 181 -25.45 3.45 0.33
C VAL A 181 -24.21 3.51 1.20
N TYR A 182 -23.14 2.81 0.81
CA TYR A 182 -21.93 2.65 1.62
C TYR A 182 -20.75 3.41 1.01
N ASP A 183 -19.80 3.81 1.87
CA ASP A 183 -18.52 4.32 1.39
C ASP A 183 -17.73 3.17 0.74
N ALA A 184 -17.13 3.43 -0.43
CA ALA A 184 -16.18 2.51 -1.06
C ALA A 184 -14.83 2.52 -0.34
N PHE A 185 -14.85 2.51 0.99
CA PHE A 185 -13.72 2.57 1.90
C PHE A 185 -13.94 1.50 2.99
N GLY A 186 -12.87 1.09 3.68
CA GLY A 186 -12.99 0.14 4.78
C GLY A 186 -12.44 0.72 6.09
N ASP A 187 -12.79 0.10 7.20
CA ASP A 187 -12.57 0.64 8.56
C ASP A 187 -11.17 0.36 9.15
N ASP A 188 -10.20 -0.06 8.34
CA ASP A 188 -8.87 -0.52 8.80
C ASP A 188 -7.78 0.09 7.92
N GLU A 189 -6.57 0.28 8.43
CA GLU A 189 -5.50 1.03 7.76
C GLU A 189 -4.94 0.36 6.48
N ARG A 190 -5.65 -0.59 5.87
CA ARG A 190 -5.26 -1.26 4.62
C ARG A 190 -5.86 -0.57 3.41
N ASP A 191 -5.13 -0.63 2.30
CA ASP A 191 -5.63 -0.19 1.01
C ASP A 191 -6.73 -1.14 0.55
N TYR A 192 -7.95 -0.63 0.47
CA TYR A 192 -9.12 -1.44 0.18
C TYR A 192 -9.47 -1.49 -1.30
N PHE A 193 -8.57 -1.12 -2.21
CA PHE A 193 -8.65 -1.64 -3.57
C PHE A 193 -7.28 -2.07 -4.04
N GLU A 194 -7.26 -3.25 -4.65
CA GLU A 194 -6.06 -4.00 -4.96
C GLU A 194 -5.65 -3.74 -6.40
N TYR A 195 -4.41 -3.29 -6.61
CA TYR A 195 -3.80 -3.15 -7.92
C TYR A 195 -2.71 -4.20 -8.10
N SER A 196 -2.82 -5.01 -9.14
CA SER A 196 -1.77 -5.96 -9.49
C SER A 196 -0.72 -5.28 -10.35
N THR A 197 0.49 -5.11 -9.80
CA THR A 197 1.62 -4.59 -10.56
C THR A 197 2.03 -5.52 -11.71
N SER A 198 1.95 -6.84 -11.51
CA SER A 198 2.29 -7.82 -12.55
C SER A 198 1.28 -7.82 -13.72
N LYS A 199 -0.01 -7.64 -13.42
CA LYS A 199 -1.09 -7.60 -14.43
C LYS A 199 -1.39 -6.18 -14.93
N GLN A 200 -0.80 -5.17 -14.30
CA GLN A 200 -1.03 -3.75 -14.54
C GLN A 200 -2.52 -3.34 -14.57
N LYS A 201 -3.31 -3.87 -13.64
CA LYS A 201 -4.75 -3.58 -13.55
C LYS A 201 -5.28 -3.66 -12.12
N LEU A 202 -6.37 -2.94 -11.88
CA LEU A 202 -7.18 -3.09 -10.68
C LEU A 202 -7.83 -4.48 -10.65
N ILE A 203 -7.86 -5.09 -9.46
CA ILE A 203 -8.38 -6.44 -9.26
C ILE A 203 -9.74 -6.38 -8.55
N TYR A 204 -9.78 -5.81 -7.35
CA TYR A 204 -11.00 -5.64 -6.58
C TYR A 204 -10.93 -4.41 -5.69
N ALA A 205 -12.09 -3.94 -5.24
CA ALA A 205 -12.24 -3.09 -4.07
C ALA A 205 -12.97 -3.85 -2.96
N LEU A 206 -12.47 -3.80 -1.74
CA LEU A 206 -13.11 -4.24 -0.52
C LEU A 206 -13.79 -3.03 0.15
N TYR A 207 -14.98 -3.21 0.69
CA TYR A 207 -15.66 -2.15 1.45
C TYR A 207 -16.57 -2.75 2.51
N THR A 208 -16.91 -1.96 3.53
CA THR A 208 -17.79 -2.39 4.61
C THR A 208 -19.24 -2.02 4.29
N ALA A 209 -20.04 -3.01 3.92
CA ALA A 209 -21.50 -2.91 3.86
C ALA A 209 -22.12 -3.52 5.13
N GLU A 210 -23.21 -4.29 5.02
CA GLU A 210 -23.67 -5.16 6.12
C GLU A 210 -22.61 -6.19 6.55
N LYS A 211 -21.71 -6.53 5.61
CA LYS A 211 -20.52 -7.37 5.79
C LYS A 211 -19.41 -6.87 4.86
N ARG A 212 -18.19 -7.35 5.08
CA ARG A 212 -17.08 -7.16 4.13
C ARG A 212 -17.48 -7.63 2.74
N THR A 213 -17.46 -6.71 1.78
CA THR A 213 -17.96 -6.92 0.42
C THR A 213 -16.91 -6.55 -0.60
N LEU A 214 -16.81 -7.34 -1.67
CA LEU A 214 -15.89 -7.09 -2.78
C LEU A 214 -16.65 -6.57 -4.01
N HIS A 215 -16.20 -5.44 -4.55
CA HIS A 215 -16.46 -5.04 -5.92
C HIS A 215 -15.30 -5.53 -6.80
N PHE A 216 -15.57 -6.22 -7.89
CA PHE A 216 -14.54 -6.79 -8.76
C PHE A 216 -14.34 -5.91 -10.00
N PHE A 217 -13.09 -5.53 -10.25
CA PHE A 217 -12.65 -4.92 -11.51
C PHE A 217 -12.13 -5.99 -12.50
N ASP A 218 -11.62 -7.10 -11.95
CA ASP A 218 -11.09 -8.23 -12.71
C ASP A 218 -12.02 -9.45 -12.70
N GLU A 219 -12.43 -9.89 -13.89
CA GLU A 219 -13.42 -10.96 -14.01
C GLU A 219 -12.84 -12.35 -13.74
N ASP A 220 -11.55 -12.56 -14.00
CA ASP A 220 -10.86 -13.81 -13.65
C ASP A 220 -10.81 -13.99 -12.14
N PHE A 221 -10.42 -12.95 -11.40
CA PHE A 221 -10.40 -12.98 -9.94
C PHE A 221 -11.80 -13.13 -9.34
N LYS A 222 -12.82 -12.49 -9.92
CA LYS A 222 -14.22 -12.71 -9.52
C LYS A 222 -14.65 -14.17 -9.68
N ASN A 223 -14.27 -14.81 -10.79
CA ASN A 223 -14.59 -16.22 -11.03
C ASN A 223 -13.89 -17.14 -10.02
N ILE A 224 -12.64 -16.85 -9.66
CA ILE A 224 -11.93 -17.55 -8.58
C ILE A 224 -12.67 -17.38 -7.25
N HIS A 225 -12.99 -16.13 -6.87
CA HIS A 225 -13.69 -15.84 -5.62
C HIS A 225 -15.06 -16.55 -5.55
N ASN A 226 -15.84 -16.55 -6.64
CA ASN A 226 -17.13 -17.23 -6.68
C ASN A 226 -17.00 -18.74 -6.49
N ARG A 227 -16.01 -19.38 -7.14
CA ARG A 227 -15.71 -20.81 -6.93
C ARG A 227 -15.31 -21.13 -5.49
N LEU A 228 -14.56 -20.24 -4.84
CA LEU A 228 -14.22 -20.38 -3.42
C LEU A 228 -15.49 -20.29 -2.57
N LYS A 229 -16.32 -19.26 -2.81
CA LYS A 229 -17.58 -19.04 -2.08
C LYS A 229 -18.56 -20.20 -2.22
N GLU A 230 -18.66 -20.82 -3.40
CA GLU A 230 -19.49 -22.03 -3.62
C GLU A 230 -19.03 -23.23 -2.76
N LYS A 231 -17.72 -23.40 -2.58
CA LYS A 231 -17.15 -24.50 -1.79
C LYS A 231 -17.23 -24.25 -0.29
N ILE A 232 -17.05 -23.00 0.13
CA ILE A 232 -16.94 -22.60 1.53
C ILE A 232 -18.33 -22.31 2.12
N GLY A 233 -19.29 -21.86 1.30
CA GLY A 233 -20.65 -21.53 1.73
C GLY A 233 -20.73 -20.12 2.32
N ASN A 234 -21.34 -20.00 3.51
CA ASN A 234 -21.68 -18.70 4.11
C ASN A 234 -20.56 -18.08 4.97
N TYR A 235 -19.36 -18.70 5.04
CA TYR A 235 -18.23 -18.10 5.74
C TYR A 235 -17.69 -16.91 4.94
N GLU A 236 -17.19 -15.92 5.66
CA GLU A 236 -16.46 -14.81 5.06
C GLU A 236 -15.12 -15.30 4.55
N ILE A 237 -14.60 -14.67 3.49
CA ILE A 237 -13.29 -14.99 2.91
C ILE A 237 -12.42 -13.75 3.09
N GLN A 238 -11.32 -13.91 3.82
CA GLN A 238 -10.29 -12.90 3.94
C GLN A 238 -8.99 -13.42 3.32
N PHE A 239 -8.53 -12.77 2.25
CA PHE A 239 -7.21 -13.05 1.70
C PHE A 239 -6.14 -12.53 2.67
N THR A 240 -5.23 -13.41 3.08
CA THR A 240 -4.14 -13.06 4.01
C THR A 240 -2.77 -13.04 3.34
N SER A 241 -2.65 -13.72 2.20
CA SER A 241 -1.49 -13.64 1.32
C SER A 241 -1.91 -13.95 -0.11
N ILE A 242 -1.41 -13.17 -1.07
CA ILE A 242 -1.71 -13.29 -2.50
C ILE A 242 -0.38 -13.30 -3.24
N SER A 243 -0.21 -14.23 -4.17
CA SER A 243 0.91 -14.24 -5.12
C SER A 243 0.80 -13.10 -6.13
N ASP A 244 1.93 -12.58 -6.60
CA ASP A 244 1.97 -11.45 -7.53
C ASP A 244 1.15 -11.67 -8.81
N ASP A 245 1.05 -12.91 -9.29
CA ASP A 245 0.29 -13.29 -10.48
C ASP A 245 -1.19 -13.59 -10.19
N PHE A 246 -1.61 -13.47 -8.93
CA PHE A 246 -2.96 -13.75 -8.44
C PHE A 246 -3.46 -15.15 -8.87
N ASN A 247 -2.59 -16.16 -8.86
CA ASN A 247 -2.98 -17.55 -9.11
C ASN A 247 -2.98 -18.41 -7.85
N SER A 248 -2.19 -18.05 -6.84
CA SER A 248 -2.15 -18.73 -5.55
C SER A 248 -2.41 -17.78 -4.39
N PHE A 249 -3.16 -18.24 -3.39
CA PHE A 249 -3.54 -17.42 -2.22
C PHE A 249 -3.64 -18.25 -0.95
N ILE A 250 -3.26 -17.64 0.17
CA ILE A 250 -3.70 -18.07 1.48
C ILE A 250 -4.90 -17.21 1.86
N PHE A 251 -6.00 -17.86 2.24
CA PHE A 251 -7.17 -17.17 2.74
C PHE A 251 -7.67 -17.81 4.02
N TYR A 252 -8.22 -16.96 4.88
CA TYR A 252 -8.85 -17.32 6.13
C TYR A 252 -10.36 -17.23 5.98
N THR A 253 -11.08 -18.24 6.47
CA THR A 253 -12.54 -18.24 6.48
C THR A 253 -13.07 -18.24 7.90
N SER A 254 -14.09 -17.44 8.20
CA SER A 254 -14.69 -17.36 9.53
C SER A 254 -16.18 -17.00 9.49
N SER A 255 -16.84 -17.13 10.63
CA SER A 255 -18.18 -16.55 10.86
C SER A 255 -18.34 -16.14 12.32
N ASP A 256 -19.49 -15.55 12.65
CA ASP A 256 -19.95 -15.26 14.03
C ASP A 256 -19.99 -16.50 14.95
N ARG A 257 -19.86 -17.71 14.41
CA ARG A 257 -19.98 -18.99 15.13
C ARG A 257 -18.79 -19.94 14.92
N ASN A 258 -17.79 -19.54 14.14
CA ASN A 258 -16.62 -20.36 13.85
C ASN A 258 -15.36 -19.49 13.92
N GLU A 259 -14.44 -19.87 14.80
CA GLU A 259 -13.12 -19.25 15.00
C GLU A 259 -12.20 -19.31 13.76
N GLY A 260 -12.61 -20.04 12.74
CA GLY A 260 -12.12 -19.95 11.38
C GLY A 260 -11.00 -20.92 11.02
N THR A 261 -10.63 -20.93 9.75
CA THR A 261 -9.67 -21.89 9.19
C THR A 261 -8.91 -21.26 8.03
N TYR A 262 -7.62 -21.56 7.94
CA TYR A 262 -6.77 -21.15 6.83
C TYR A 262 -6.77 -22.21 5.73
N TYR A 263 -6.82 -21.76 4.49
CA TYR A 263 -6.73 -22.59 3.30
C TYR A 263 -5.68 -22.04 2.35
N LEU A 264 -5.06 -22.95 1.59
CA LEU A 264 -4.23 -22.64 0.44
C LEU A 264 -5.03 -22.96 -0.82
N TYR A 265 -5.02 -22.03 -1.77
CA TYR A 265 -5.49 -22.23 -3.14
C TYR A 265 -4.27 -22.16 -4.07
N ASP A 266 -4.12 -23.17 -4.94
CA ASP A 266 -3.14 -23.24 -6.03
C ASP A 266 -3.80 -23.61 -7.37
#